data_AF-A0A922DYU9-F1
#
_entry.id   AF-A0A922DYU9-F1
#
_cell.length_a   1.000
_cell.length_b   1.000
_cell.length_c   1.000
_cell.angle_alpha   90.00
_cell.angle_beta   90.00
_cell.angle_gamma   90.00
#
_symmetry.space_group_name_H-M   'P 1'
#
loop_
_entity.id
_entity.type
_entity.pdbx_description
1 polymer ?
#
loop_
_entity_poly.entity_id
_entity_poly.type
_entity_poly.pdbx_seq_one_letter_code
_entity_poly.pdbx_strand_id
1 'polypeptide(L)'
;MWRWKPRHCDLPLFNPVYFLEKYRNTNIGFVGDSLNRNMFISLFCTLKRVSSEVKKWRPAGADRGFTFLNYNLTIAYHRTNLLARYGRWTANANGGVLESLGFKEGFRLDVDVPEGTWAGAPAFHDILIFNTGHWWWAPSKFDPVKSPVLFFKKHHPVIPPIPRDVGLDMVLKHMVEGLFSLKNNGTNVEARLVNRHLKKALKRSGFHILDITHE
;
A
#
# COMPACT_ATOMS: atom_id res chain seq x y z
N MET A 1 16.88 -9.80 25.05
CA MET A 1 16.17 -9.11 23.95
C MET A 1 16.25 -10.01 22.73
N TRP A 2 15.14 -10.25 22.04
CA TRP A 2 15.09 -11.12 20.86
C TRP A 2 15.53 -10.35 19.61
N ARG A 3 16.32 -10.98 18.73
CA ARG A 3 16.73 -10.44 17.43
C ARG A 3 16.61 -11.53 16.38
N TRP A 4 16.05 -11.19 15.22
CA TRP A 4 16.07 -12.07 14.06
C TRP A 4 17.50 -12.17 13.50
N LYS A 5 18.02 -13.38 13.30
CA LYS A 5 19.36 -13.65 12.76
C LYS A 5 19.25 -14.43 11.44
N PRO A 6 19.68 -13.87 10.30
CA PRO A 6 19.79 -14.62 9.05
C PRO A 6 20.75 -15.81 9.19
N ARG A 7 20.57 -16.87 8.39
CA ARG A 7 21.42 -18.08 8.46
C ARG A 7 22.87 -17.83 8.03
N HIS A 8 23.08 -16.96 7.04
CA HIS A 8 24.37 -16.82 6.36
C HIS A 8 25.05 -15.46 6.56
N CYS A 9 24.47 -14.59 7.39
CA CYS A 9 25.08 -13.30 7.70
C CYS A 9 24.56 -12.74 9.03
N ASP A 10 25.31 -11.80 9.58
CA ASP A 10 24.83 -10.96 10.67
C ASP A 10 24.22 -9.69 10.10
N LEU A 11 22.94 -9.45 10.42
CA LEU A 11 22.30 -8.18 10.13
C LEU A 11 22.98 -7.09 11.00
N PRO A 12 23.49 -5.99 10.43
CA PRO A 12 24.07 -4.92 11.23
C PRO A 12 23.01 -4.32 12.16
N LEU A 13 23.47 -3.82 13.32
CA LEU A 13 22.59 -3.10 14.22
C LEU A 13 22.05 -1.84 13.53
N PHE A 14 20.77 -1.55 13.74
CA PHE A 14 20.17 -0.34 13.21
C PHE A 14 20.84 0.89 13.86
N ASN A 15 21.51 1.70 13.05
CA ASN A 15 22.12 2.96 13.49
C ASN A 15 21.19 4.12 13.11
N PRO A 16 20.47 4.73 14.08
CA PRO A 16 19.52 5.79 13.80
C PRO A 16 20.17 7.09 13.31
N VAL A 17 21.39 7.40 13.75
CA VAL A 17 22.12 8.60 13.29
C VAL A 17 22.49 8.43 11.82
N TYR A 18 23.06 7.27 11.47
CA TYR A 18 23.37 6.95 10.09
C TYR A 18 22.11 6.97 9.19
N PHE A 19 20.98 6.47 9.68
CA PHE A 19 19.71 6.56 8.95
C PHE A 19 19.31 8.01 8.68
N LEU A 20 19.32 8.87 9.70
CA LEU A 20 18.95 10.28 9.58
C LEU A 20 19.87 11.02 8.58
N GLU A 21 21.18 10.76 8.63
CA GLU A 21 22.12 11.36 7.67
C GLU A 21 21.92 10.84 6.25
N LYS A 22 21.75 9.51 6.10
CA LYS A 22 21.59 8.87 4.79
C LYS A 22 20.33 9.35 4.07
N TYR A 23 19.24 9.57 4.79
CA TYR A 23 17.94 9.99 4.25
C TYR A 23 17.65 11.48 4.49
N ARG A 24 18.69 12.30 4.61
CA ARG A 24 18.56 13.76 4.67
C ARG A 24 17.81 14.27 3.43
N ASN A 25 17.01 15.32 3.59
CA ASN A 25 16.21 15.93 2.51
C ASN A 25 15.26 14.95 1.78
N THR A 26 14.78 13.92 2.48
CA THR A 26 13.90 12.89 1.90
C THR A 26 12.55 12.86 2.62
N ASN A 27 11.48 12.55 1.91
CA ASN A 27 10.14 12.31 2.44
C ASN A 27 9.76 10.83 2.29
N ILE A 28 9.49 10.15 3.40
CA ILE A 28 9.16 8.72 3.44
C ILE A 28 7.70 8.54 3.87
N GLY A 29 6.88 7.91 3.03
CA GLY A 29 5.47 7.62 3.32
C GLY A 29 5.23 6.13 3.55
N PHE A 30 4.56 5.81 4.65
CA PHE A 30 4.02 4.49 4.95
C PHE A 30 2.54 4.48 4.55
N VAL A 31 2.12 3.56 3.69
CA VAL A 31 0.75 3.48 3.18
C VAL A 31 0.21 2.08 3.45
N GLY A 32 -0.76 1.97 4.36
CA GLY A 32 -1.28 0.66 4.69
C GLY A 32 -2.11 0.55 5.95
N ASP A 33 -2.21 -0.69 6.43
CA ASP A 33 -3.02 -1.06 7.58
C ASP A 33 -2.32 -0.79 8.93
N SER A 34 -2.91 -1.29 10.01
CA SER A 34 -2.39 -1.11 11.37
C SER A 34 -0.98 -1.66 11.59
N LEU A 35 -0.54 -2.68 10.86
CA LEU A 35 0.82 -3.21 10.98
C LEU A 35 1.83 -2.23 10.40
N ASN A 36 1.48 -1.57 9.30
CA ASN A 36 2.29 -0.51 8.71
C ASN A 36 2.38 0.72 9.62
N ARG A 37 1.28 1.06 10.32
CA ARG A 37 1.31 2.07 11.39
C ARG A 37 2.32 1.72 12.49
N ASN A 38 2.37 0.45 12.90
CA ASN A 38 3.31 0.00 13.93
C ASN A 38 4.77 0.14 13.46
N MET A 39 5.04 -0.20 12.20
CA MET A 39 6.37 0.00 11.59
C MET A 39 6.75 1.49 11.57
N PHE A 40 5.85 2.36 11.11
CA PHE A 40 6.03 3.81 11.11
C PHE A 40 6.35 4.36 12.52
N ILE A 41 5.56 3.98 13.53
CA ILE A 41 5.76 4.44 14.91
C ILE A 41 7.06 3.89 15.49
N SER A 42 7.41 2.63 15.20
CA SER A 42 8.67 2.02 15.64
C SER A 42 9.88 2.77 15.09
N LEU A 43 9.88 3.10 13.79
CA LEU A 43 10.93 3.90 13.16
C LEU A 43 10.98 5.29 13.79
N PHE A 44 9.85 5.99 13.89
CA PHE A 44 9.76 7.31 14.51
C PHE A 44 10.39 7.33 15.91
N CYS A 45 9.98 6.42 16.80
CA CYS A 45 10.50 6.34 18.16
C CYS A 45 12.01 6.08 18.17
N THR A 46 12.51 5.23 17.27
CA THR A 46 13.94 4.91 17.18
C THR A 46 14.76 6.14 16.77
N LEU A 47 14.31 6.89 15.76
CA LEU A 47 14.98 8.10 15.30
C LEU A 47 14.87 9.23 16.33
N LYS A 48 13.72 9.36 17.00
CA LYS A 48 13.46 10.39 18.01
C LYS A 48 14.43 10.32 19.19
N ARG A 49 15.00 9.15 19.49
CA ARG A 49 16.01 8.96 20.55
C ARG A 49 17.31 9.71 20.31
N VAL A 50 17.66 9.97 19.05
CA VAL A 50 18.92 10.65 18.68
C VAL A 50 18.70 12.02 18.02
N SER A 51 17.45 12.48 17.93
CA SER A 51 17.10 13.80 17.39
C SER A 51 15.94 14.44 18.16
N SER A 52 16.23 15.49 18.91
CA SER A 52 15.26 16.22 19.72
C SER A 52 14.41 17.21 18.90
N GLU A 53 14.92 17.76 17.82
CA GLU A 53 14.20 18.73 16.98
C GLU A 53 13.29 18.04 15.97
N VAL A 54 12.00 17.93 16.34
CA VAL A 54 10.98 17.26 15.54
C VAL A 54 9.69 18.06 15.53
N LYS A 55 9.18 18.33 14.33
CA LYS A 55 7.88 18.97 14.11
C LYS A 55 6.84 17.94 13.71
N LYS A 56 5.65 17.97 14.32
CA LYS A 56 4.50 17.18 13.87
C LYS A 56 3.86 17.88 12.66
N TRP A 57 3.80 17.18 11.53
CA TRP A 57 3.22 17.71 10.29
C TRP A 57 2.69 16.57 9.41
N ARG A 58 1.55 16.78 8.76
CA ARG A 58 0.79 15.75 8.04
C ARG A 58 0.70 16.10 6.55
N PRO A 59 1.75 15.86 5.78
CA PRO A 59 1.74 16.18 4.35
C PRO A 59 0.84 15.22 3.56
N ALA A 60 0.34 15.68 2.42
CA ALA A 60 -0.43 14.88 1.46
C ALA A 60 -1.63 14.12 2.07
N GLY A 61 -2.27 14.69 3.09
CA GLY A 61 -3.43 14.08 3.73
C GLY A 61 -3.11 12.91 4.66
N ALA A 62 -1.87 12.77 5.11
CA ALA A 62 -1.45 11.71 6.03
C ALA A 62 -2.17 11.77 7.40
N ASP A 63 -2.52 10.61 7.95
CA ASP A 63 -3.06 10.48 9.31
C ASP A 63 -2.06 10.93 10.39
N ARG A 64 -0.77 10.67 10.16
CA ARG A 64 0.34 10.99 11.05
C ARG A 64 1.56 11.38 10.25
N GLY A 65 2.37 12.29 10.77
CA GLY A 65 3.67 12.59 10.18
C GLY A 65 4.52 13.48 11.08
N PHE A 66 5.83 13.36 10.88
CA PHE A 66 6.86 14.04 11.66
C PHE A 66 8.03 14.42 10.76
N THR A 67 8.55 15.63 10.94
CA THR A 67 9.74 16.13 10.25
C THR A 67 10.86 16.32 11.26
N PHE A 68 11.99 15.66 11.02
CA PHE A 68 13.25 15.82 11.75
C PHE A 68 14.00 17.01 11.17
N LEU A 69 13.93 18.16 11.84
CA LEU A 69 14.28 19.47 11.26
C LEU A 69 15.74 19.54 10.84
N ASN A 70 16.65 19.08 11.71
CA ASN A 70 18.10 19.08 11.45
C ASN A 70 18.51 18.25 10.23
N TYR A 71 17.66 17.34 9.77
CA TYR A 71 17.91 16.46 8.63
C TYR A 71 16.99 16.76 7.45
N ASN A 72 16.02 17.66 7.62
CA ASN A 72 14.95 17.90 6.66
C ASN A 72 14.33 16.57 6.14
N LEU A 73 14.14 15.60 7.05
CA LEU A 73 13.58 14.29 6.76
C LEU A 73 12.15 14.25 7.29
N THR A 74 11.18 13.98 6.42
CA THR A 74 9.79 13.75 6.85
C THR A 74 9.45 12.28 6.75
N ILE A 75 8.85 11.74 7.81
CA ILE A 75 8.18 10.43 7.75
C ILE A 75 6.69 10.62 7.98
N ALA A 76 5.84 9.99 7.18
CA ALA A 76 4.39 10.09 7.31
C ALA A 76 3.71 8.73 7.15
N TYR A 77 2.52 8.58 7.72
CA TYR A 77 1.68 7.39 7.61
C TYR A 77 0.30 7.77 7.09
N HIS A 78 -0.11 7.08 6.03
CA HIS A 78 -1.43 7.15 5.40
C HIS A 78 -2.15 5.84 5.65
N ARG A 79 -3.29 5.93 6.32
CA ARG A 79 -4.09 4.78 6.69
C ARG A 79 -4.93 4.32 5.51
N THR A 80 -4.78 3.06 5.16
CA THR A 80 -5.69 2.37 4.26
C THR A 80 -5.60 0.87 4.49
N ASN A 81 -6.72 0.23 4.86
CA ASN A 81 -6.67 -1.18 5.23
C ASN A 81 -6.52 -2.09 3.99
N LEU A 82 -7.18 -1.74 2.89
CA LEU A 82 -7.25 -2.53 1.66
C LEU A 82 -6.65 -1.83 0.43
N LEU A 83 -6.01 -0.65 0.61
CA LEU A 83 -5.58 0.28 -0.45
C LEU A 83 -6.75 0.89 -1.24
N ALA A 84 -7.72 0.08 -1.66
CA ALA A 84 -8.89 0.48 -2.44
C ALA A 84 -10.08 0.89 -1.56
N ARG A 85 -10.94 1.72 -2.12
CA ARG A 85 -12.14 2.23 -1.47
C ARG A 85 -13.09 1.11 -1.12
N TYR A 86 -13.56 1.08 0.11
CA TYR A 86 -14.54 0.08 0.55
C TYR A 86 -15.59 0.66 1.49
N GLY A 87 -16.76 0.02 1.53
CA GLY A 87 -17.88 0.45 2.36
C GLY A 87 -18.98 -0.60 2.44
N ARG A 88 -19.95 -0.37 3.34
CA ARG A 88 -21.12 -1.24 3.42
C ARG A 88 -21.90 -1.21 2.11
N TRP A 89 -22.37 -2.39 1.71
CA TRP A 89 -23.29 -2.57 0.59
C TRP A 89 -24.51 -3.33 1.06
N THR A 90 -25.68 -2.92 0.59
CA THR A 90 -26.97 -3.55 0.87
C THR A 90 -27.75 -3.63 -0.43
N ALA A 91 -28.53 -4.70 -0.58
CA ALA A 91 -29.38 -4.92 -1.73
C ALA A 91 -30.35 -3.75 -1.96
N ASN A 92 -30.59 -3.43 -3.23
CA ASN A 92 -31.59 -2.47 -3.62
C ASN A 92 -32.96 -3.17 -3.81
N ALA A 93 -34.04 -2.51 -3.41
CA ALA A 93 -35.42 -2.98 -3.68
C ALA A 93 -35.72 -3.14 -5.17
N ASN A 94 -35.04 -2.37 -6.03
CA ASN A 94 -35.16 -2.47 -7.49
C ASN A 94 -34.40 -3.67 -8.09
N GLY A 95 -33.70 -4.44 -7.25
CA GLY A 95 -32.89 -5.58 -7.66
C GLY A 95 -31.60 -5.20 -8.39
N GLY A 96 -30.89 -6.22 -8.86
CA GLY A 96 -29.60 -6.11 -9.52
C GLY A 96 -28.95 -7.47 -9.69
N VAL A 97 -27.79 -7.50 -10.34
CA VAL A 97 -27.09 -8.78 -10.61
C VAL A 97 -26.67 -9.47 -9.30
N LEU A 98 -26.23 -8.72 -8.30
CA LEU A 98 -25.82 -9.28 -7.01
C LEU A 98 -27.02 -9.83 -6.23
N GLU A 99 -28.15 -9.13 -6.27
CA GLU A 99 -29.41 -9.55 -5.67
C GLU A 99 -29.93 -10.83 -6.34
N SER A 100 -29.82 -10.94 -7.66
CA SER A 100 -30.19 -12.16 -8.41
C SER A 100 -29.32 -13.38 -8.05
N LEU A 101 -28.10 -13.13 -7.55
CA LEU A 101 -27.19 -14.15 -7.02
C LEU A 101 -27.42 -14.43 -5.52
N GLY A 102 -28.41 -13.78 -4.90
CA GLY A 102 -28.80 -14.01 -3.51
C GLY A 102 -28.09 -13.14 -2.47
N PHE A 103 -27.24 -12.19 -2.87
CA PHE A 103 -26.58 -11.28 -1.93
C PHE A 103 -27.57 -10.24 -1.40
N LYS A 104 -27.71 -10.16 -0.07
CA LYS A 104 -28.59 -9.18 0.61
C LYS A 104 -27.80 -8.02 1.22
N GLU A 105 -26.60 -8.30 1.68
CA GLU A 105 -25.67 -7.34 2.27
C GLU A 105 -24.22 -7.79 2.07
N GLY A 106 -23.29 -6.87 2.29
CA GLY A 106 -21.86 -7.15 2.17
C GLY A 106 -21.02 -5.89 2.29
N PHE A 107 -19.80 -5.98 1.76
CA PHE A 107 -18.89 -4.85 1.63
C PHE A 107 -18.53 -4.65 0.17
N ARG A 108 -18.92 -3.51 -0.38
CA ARG A 108 -18.44 -3.08 -1.69
C ARG A 108 -16.98 -2.69 -1.58
N LEU A 109 -16.16 -3.21 -2.48
CA LEU A 109 -14.76 -2.83 -2.66
C LEU A 109 -14.54 -2.43 -4.12
N ASP A 110 -14.25 -1.16 -4.35
CA ASP A 110 -13.98 -0.62 -5.69
C ASP A 110 -12.49 -0.79 -6.02
N VAL A 111 -12.16 -1.77 -6.85
CA VAL A 111 -10.76 -2.17 -7.10
C VAL A 111 -9.92 -1.09 -7.76
N ASP A 112 -10.56 -0.13 -8.42
CA ASP A 112 -9.96 0.90 -9.25
C ASP A 112 -10.06 2.31 -8.64
N VAL A 113 -10.56 2.42 -7.40
CA VAL A 113 -10.64 3.70 -6.69
C VAL A 113 -9.81 3.62 -5.40
N PRO A 114 -8.81 4.48 -5.20
CA PRO A 114 -8.04 4.49 -3.95
C PRO A 114 -8.90 4.92 -2.76
N GLU A 115 -8.66 4.32 -1.59
CA GLU A 115 -9.30 4.71 -0.34
C GLU A 115 -8.74 6.03 0.20
N GLY A 116 -9.59 6.91 0.74
CA GLY A 116 -9.15 8.13 1.41
C GLY A 116 -8.18 9.01 0.60
N THR A 117 -7.17 9.56 1.28
CA THR A 117 -6.26 10.60 0.76
C THR A 117 -4.91 10.08 0.32
N TRP A 118 -4.59 8.79 0.54
CA TRP A 118 -3.24 8.26 0.28
C TRP A 118 -2.86 8.31 -1.21
N ALA A 119 -3.83 8.44 -2.11
CA ALA A 119 -3.59 8.67 -3.54
C ALA A 119 -2.71 9.90 -3.82
N GLY A 120 -2.69 10.89 -2.92
CA GLY A 120 -1.81 12.05 -3.00
C GLY A 120 -0.38 11.80 -2.49
N ALA A 121 -0.12 10.68 -1.82
CA ALA A 121 1.18 10.36 -1.24
C ALA A 121 2.33 10.34 -2.27
N PRO A 122 2.17 9.75 -3.48
CA PRO A 122 3.25 9.72 -4.47
C PRO A 122 3.71 11.09 -4.99
N ALA A 123 2.90 12.13 -4.81
CA ALA A 123 3.26 13.49 -5.23
C ALA A 123 4.18 14.21 -4.23
N PHE A 124 4.28 13.73 -3.00
CA PHE A 124 5.06 14.36 -1.93
C PHE A 124 6.23 13.49 -1.44
N HIS A 125 6.04 12.16 -1.38
CA HIS A 125 7.01 11.24 -0.81
C HIS A 125 7.98 10.70 -1.86
N ASP A 126 9.27 10.72 -1.54
CA ASP A 126 10.37 10.16 -2.34
C ASP A 126 10.48 8.65 -2.19
N ILE A 127 10.09 8.13 -1.02
CA ILE A 127 10.06 6.70 -0.72
C ILE A 127 8.67 6.35 -0.21
N LEU A 128 8.06 5.31 -0.78
CA LEU A 128 6.79 4.77 -0.30
C LEU A 128 6.94 3.31 0.11
N ILE A 129 6.41 2.99 1.29
CA ILE A 129 6.42 1.65 1.88
C ILE A 129 4.97 1.20 2.04
N PHE A 130 4.56 0.21 1.27
CA PHE A 130 3.19 -0.30 1.25
C PHE A 130 3.02 -1.54 2.12
N ASN A 131 1.83 -1.69 2.71
CA ASN A 131 1.38 -2.95 3.29
C ASN A 131 -0.15 -3.02 3.24
N THR A 132 -0.68 -4.16 2.80
CA THR A 132 -2.06 -4.56 3.02
C THR A 132 -2.12 -6.08 3.20
N GLY A 133 -2.94 -6.57 4.11
CA GLY A 133 -3.07 -8.03 4.28
C GLY A 133 -4.04 -8.43 5.39
N HIS A 134 -3.88 -7.85 6.59
CA HIS A 134 -4.56 -8.35 7.78
C HIS A 134 -6.10 -8.36 7.66
N TRP A 135 -6.67 -7.40 6.92
CA TRP A 135 -8.13 -7.31 6.75
C TRP A 135 -8.69 -8.25 5.68
N TRP A 136 -7.89 -8.62 4.68
CA TRP A 136 -8.35 -9.44 3.55
C TRP A 136 -8.89 -10.78 4.01
N TRP A 137 -8.22 -11.43 4.97
CA TRP A 137 -8.60 -12.77 5.44
C TRP A 137 -9.24 -12.80 6.83
N ALA A 138 -9.52 -11.65 7.45
CA ALA A 138 -10.11 -11.59 8.79
C ALA A 138 -11.66 -11.74 8.75
N PRO A 139 -12.24 -12.85 9.23
CA PRO A 139 -13.71 -13.03 9.22
C PRO A 139 -14.42 -12.01 10.12
N SER A 140 -13.74 -11.52 11.15
CA SER A 140 -14.23 -10.44 12.02
C SER A 140 -14.35 -9.08 11.31
N LYS A 141 -13.77 -8.94 10.12
CA LYS A 141 -13.92 -7.76 9.25
C LYS A 141 -14.89 -8.04 8.10
N PHE A 142 -14.70 -9.18 7.43
CA PHE A 142 -15.51 -9.60 6.29
C PHE A 142 -15.89 -11.06 6.46
N ASP A 143 -17.13 -11.30 6.91
CA ASP A 143 -17.67 -12.65 7.03
C ASP A 143 -17.97 -13.19 5.62
N PRO A 144 -17.37 -14.30 5.18
CA PRO A 144 -17.51 -14.78 3.81
C PRO A 144 -18.92 -15.23 3.44
N VAL A 145 -19.80 -15.45 4.42
CA VAL A 145 -21.19 -15.88 4.20
C VAL A 145 -22.16 -14.74 4.50
N LYS A 146 -22.03 -14.11 5.67
CA LYS A 146 -22.99 -13.10 6.14
C LYS A 146 -22.77 -11.73 5.52
N SER A 147 -21.51 -11.33 5.31
CA SER A 147 -21.17 -10.00 4.81
C SER A 147 -19.92 -10.05 3.92
N PRO A 148 -20.00 -10.75 2.78
CA PRO A 148 -18.87 -10.98 1.91
C PRO A 148 -18.35 -9.67 1.30
N VAL A 149 -17.10 -9.70 0.86
CA VAL A 149 -16.56 -8.63 0.01
C VAL A 149 -17.09 -8.84 -1.41
N LEU A 150 -17.67 -7.78 -1.96
CA LEU A 150 -18.24 -7.72 -3.29
C LEU A 150 -17.39 -6.74 -4.09
N PHE A 151 -16.72 -7.23 -5.12
CA PHE A 151 -15.77 -6.44 -5.91
C PHE A 151 -16.49 -5.63 -6.99
N PHE A 152 -16.09 -4.38 -7.15
CA PHE A 152 -16.60 -3.46 -8.16
C PHE A 152 -15.44 -2.89 -8.97
N LYS A 153 -15.69 -2.64 -10.25
CA LYS A 153 -14.78 -1.95 -11.16
C LYS A 153 -15.59 -0.97 -11.99
N LYS A 154 -15.14 0.28 -12.10
CA LYS A 154 -15.87 1.36 -12.80
C LYS A 154 -17.35 1.41 -12.40
N HIS A 155 -17.61 1.30 -11.10
CA HIS A 155 -18.93 1.26 -10.48
C HIS A 155 -19.84 0.06 -10.78
N HIS A 156 -19.38 -0.95 -11.54
CA HIS A 156 -20.14 -2.16 -11.83
C HIS A 156 -19.61 -3.34 -11.01
N PRO A 157 -20.48 -4.26 -10.53
CA PRO A 157 -20.01 -5.46 -9.84
C PRO A 157 -19.19 -6.35 -10.79
N VAL A 158 -18.14 -6.96 -10.27
CA VAL A 158 -17.35 -7.96 -11.00
C VAL A 158 -18.09 -9.29 -10.93
N ILE A 159 -18.46 -9.83 -12.10
CA ILE A 159 -19.27 -11.04 -12.26
C ILE A 159 -18.54 -12.03 -13.17
N PRO A 160 -18.47 -13.33 -12.82
CA PRO A 160 -18.97 -13.94 -11.58
C PRO A 160 -18.23 -13.41 -10.32
N PRO A 161 -18.82 -13.51 -9.11
CA PRO A 161 -18.12 -13.14 -7.87
C PRO A 161 -16.78 -13.85 -7.77
N ILE A 162 -15.74 -13.10 -7.40
CA ILE A 162 -14.37 -13.60 -7.38
C ILE A 162 -13.87 -13.84 -5.94
N PRO A 163 -12.94 -14.78 -5.76
CA PRO A 163 -12.18 -14.95 -4.51
C PRO A 163 -11.39 -13.70 -4.11
N ARG A 164 -11.03 -13.61 -2.82
CA ARG A 164 -10.38 -12.43 -2.23
C ARG A 164 -8.94 -12.23 -2.68
N ASP A 165 -8.21 -13.31 -2.95
CA ASP A 165 -6.88 -13.32 -3.55
C ASP A 165 -6.89 -12.71 -4.96
N VAL A 166 -7.83 -13.13 -5.82
CA VAL A 166 -8.01 -12.52 -7.15
C VAL A 166 -8.39 -11.04 -7.03
N GLY A 167 -9.25 -10.71 -6.06
CA GLY A 167 -9.62 -9.33 -5.75
C GLY A 167 -8.44 -8.48 -5.26
N LEU A 168 -7.56 -9.02 -4.43
CA LEU A 168 -6.32 -8.39 -3.99
C LEU A 168 -5.41 -8.10 -5.19
N ASP A 169 -5.22 -9.07 -6.09
CA ASP A 169 -4.43 -8.86 -7.30
C ASP A 169 -5.01 -7.74 -8.18
N MET A 170 -6.33 -7.69 -8.32
CA MET A 170 -7.00 -6.59 -9.03
C MET A 170 -6.74 -5.24 -8.36
N VAL A 171 -6.81 -5.17 -7.02
CA VAL A 171 -6.47 -3.93 -6.30
C VAL A 171 -5.02 -3.55 -6.52
N LEU A 172 -4.07 -4.46 -6.30
CA LEU A 172 -2.65 -4.19 -6.48
C LEU A 172 -2.35 -3.72 -7.90
N LYS A 173 -3.00 -4.31 -8.90
CA LYS A 173 -2.89 -3.89 -10.29
C LYS A 173 -3.32 -2.44 -10.50
N HIS A 174 -4.49 -2.03 -10.01
CA HIS A 174 -4.96 -0.65 -10.24
C HIS A 174 -4.28 0.37 -9.32
N MET A 175 -4.03 0.00 -8.06
CA MET A 175 -3.43 0.86 -7.05
C MET A 175 -1.93 1.04 -7.28
N VAL A 176 -1.19 -0.03 -7.53
CA VAL A 176 0.26 0.03 -7.70
C VAL A 176 0.62 0.29 -9.16
N GLU A 177 0.13 -0.49 -10.13
CA GLU A 177 0.52 -0.23 -11.53
C GLU A 177 -0.10 1.07 -12.06
N GLY A 178 -1.32 1.39 -11.63
CA GLY A 178 -2.02 2.61 -12.03
C GLY A 178 -1.40 3.87 -11.46
N LEU A 179 -1.27 4.00 -10.13
CA LEU A 179 -0.69 5.20 -9.52
C LEU A 179 0.80 5.37 -9.82
N PHE A 180 1.55 4.28 -9.99
CA PHE A 180 2.98 4.32 -10.31
C PHE A 180 3.27 4.22 -11.82
N SER A 181 2.25 4.26 -12.67
CA SER A 181 2.41 4.32 -14.12
C SER A 181 3.31 5.50 -14.53
N LEU A 182 4.10 5.34 -15.59
CA LEU A 182 4.92 6.44 -16.14
C LEU A 182 4.12 7.65 -16.61
N LYS A 183 2.80 7.51 -16.72
CA LYS A 183 1.91 8.64 -17.02
C LYS A 183 1.71 9.56 -15.81
N ASN A 184 2.07 9.10 -14.61
CA ASN A 184 1.96 9.86 -13.38
C ASN A 184 3.34 10.38 -12.95
N ASN A 185 3.42 11.68 -12.67
CA ASN A 185 4.66 12.38 -12.30
C ASN A 185 5.16 12.09 -10.85
N GLY A 186 4.63 11.09 -10.16
CA GLY A 186 5.08 10.75 -8.79
C GLY A 186 6.28 9.81 -8.82
N THR A 187 7.29 10.01 -7.96
CA THR A 187 8.51 9.20 -7.68
C THR A 187 9.20 8.41 -8.82
N ASN A 188 10.52 8.26 -8.84
CA ASN A 188 11.22 7.21 -9.65
C ASN A 188 10.76 7.01 -11.13
N VAL A 189 10.32 8.06 -11.83
CA VAL A 189 9.84 7.97 -13.23
C VAL A 189 10.94 7.37 -14.13
N GLU A 190 12.19 7.78 -13.92
CA GLU A 190 13.36 7.28 -14.64
C GLU A 190 13.60 5.78 -14.42
N ALA A 191 13.63 5.32 -13.17
CA ALA A 191 13.82 3.90 -12.86
C ALA A 191 12.70 3.03 -13.46
N ARG A 192 11.47 3.55 -13.47
CA ARG A 192 10.32 2.88 -14.09
C ARG A 192 10.39 2.91 -15.62
N LEU A 193 10.93 3.98 -16.22
CA LEU A 193 11.13 4.11 -17.67
C LEU A 193 12.16 3.09 -18.13
N VAL A 194 13.29 3.01 -17.41
CA VAL A 194 14.31 1.98 -17.61
C VAL A 194 13.70 0.58 -17.46
N ASN A 195 12.94 0.31 -16.40
CA ASN A 195 12.27 -0.99 -16.22
C ASN A 195 11.28 -1.31 -17.36
N ARG A 196 10.59 -0.32 -17.90
CA ARG A 196 9.71 -0.49 -19.07
C ARG A 196 10.52 -0.83 -20.33
N HIS A 197 11.62 -0.13 -20.59
CA HIS A 197 12.51 -0.42 -21.71
C HIS A 197 13.13 -1.82 -21.59
N LEU A 198 13.59 -2.20 -20.40
CA LEU A 198 14.09 -3.54 -20.09
C LEU A 198 13.03 -4.61 -20.34
N LYS A 199 11.82 -4.47 -19.79
CA LYS A 199 10.71 -5.41 -20.04
C LYS A 199 10.37 -5.55 -21.53
N LYS A 200 10.41 -4.45 -22.30
CA LYS A 200 10.14 -4.47 -23.75
C LYS A 200 11.26 -5.15 -24.53
N ALA A 201 12.51 -4.91 -24.17
CA ALA A 201 13.67 -5.59 -24.75
C ALA A 201 13.63 -7.10 -24.46
N LEU A 202 13.33 -7.47 -23.21
CA LEU A 202 13.26 -8.86 -22.76
C LEU A 202 12.13 -9.63 -23.44
N LYS A 203 10.94 -9.03 -23.64
CA LYS A 203 9.82 -9.65 -24.39
C LYS A 203 10.15 -10.01 -25.84
N ARG A 204 11.13 -9.33 -26.45
CA ARG A 204 11.58 -9.57 -27.83
C ARG A 204 12.81 -10.46 -27.90
N SER A 205 13.30 -10.90 -26.75
CA SER A 205 14.47 -11.75 -26.62
C SER A 205 14.05 -13.18 -26.27
N GLY A 206 14.94 -14.15 -26.48
CA GLY A 206 14.77 -15.52 -25.97
C GLY A 206 14.98 -15.66 -24.47
N PHE A 207 15.17 -14.57 -23.72
CA PHE A 207 15.37 -14.62 -22.26
C PHE A 207 14.04 -14.82 -21.53
N HIS A 208 13.96 -15.88 -20.73
CA HIS A 208 12.89 -16.09 -19.77
C HIS A 208 13.21 -15.36 -18.47
N ILE A 209 12.36 -14.41 -18.09
CA ILE A 209 12.43 -13.77 -16.78
C ILE A 209 11.86 -14.75 -15.75
N LEU A 210 12.70 -15.22 -14.84
CA LEU A 210 12.27 -16.00 -13.68
C LEU A 210 11.62 -15.05 -12.67
N ASP A 211 10.32 -15.25 -12.43
CA ASP A 211 9.61 -14.54 -11.36
C ASP A 211 9.85 -15.25 -10.04
N ILE A 212 10.80 -14.72 -9.26
CA ILE A 212 11.19 -15.24 -7.94
C ILE A 212 10.28 -14.73 -6.81
N THR A 213 9.11 -14.16 -7.11
CA THR A 213 8.15 -13.74 -6.07
C THR A 213 7.29 -14.87 -5.51
N HIS A 214 7.43 -16.08 -6.04
CA HIS A 214 6.84 -17.30 -5.49
C HIS A 214 7.92 -18.36 -5.21
N GLU A 215 8.57 -18.25 -4.04
CA GLU A 215 9.20 -19.36 -3.31
C GLU A 215 8.79 -19.31 -1.84
#